data_AF-A0A972F688-F1
#
_entry.id   AF-A0A972F688-F1
#
_cell.length_a   1.000
_cell.length_b   1.000
_cell.length_c   1.000
_cell.angle_alpha   90.00
_cell.angle_beta   90.00
_cell.angle_gamma   90.00
#
_symmetry.space_group_name_H-M   'P 1'
#
loop_
_entity.id
_entity.type
_entity.pdbx_description
1 polymer ?
#
loop_
_entity_poly.entity_id
_entity_poly.type
_entity_poly.pdbx_seq_one_letter_code
_entity_poly.pdbx_strand_id
1 'polypeptide(L)'
;MKQNSPDVESNSPENRVARRRLLQGAASLPLVMSITSRPAWAGGNRCSPSALASADLSGRHDFEGCGKSAGYWRNKQHLWPMNISPSDDFVSIFGAVPYNGKVLYEGSSLGEVILLSGNSPGGGNLMNLGLPLVGAFVNANAFPPDDGRPGFPYTATEIVDMYRQLADVSAIGGDEAVRKAAEDLKDTLDAANNMYDGLTNWP
;
A
#
# COMPACT_ATOMS: atom_id res chain seq x y z
N MET A 1 15.63 -41.59 66.64
CA MET A 1 14.60 -40.71 66.05
C MET A 1 14.07 -41.36 64.77
N LYS A 2 12.75 -41.61 64.72
CA LYS A 2 11.86 -41.94 63.55
C LYS A 2 12.34 -43.05 62.57
N GLN A 3 11.77 -44.25 62.57
CA GLN A 3 10.45 -44.72 62.05
C GLN A 3 10.35 -44.90 60.52
N ASN A 4 10.12 -46.16 60.15
CA ASN A 4 9.15 -46.71 59.18
C ASN A 4 9.45 -46.70 57.66
N SER A 5 9.78 -47.89 57.13
CA SER A 5 9.02 -48.53 56.02
C SER A 5 7.83 -49.30 56.65
N PRO A 6 6.74 -49.74 55.96
CA PRO A 6 6.68 -50.17 54.55
C PRO A 6 5.33 -49.99 53.79
N ASP A 7 5.32 -50.42 52.51
CA ASP A 7 4.29 -51.05 51.65
C ASP A 7 2.89 -50.46 51.32
N VAL A 8 2.46 -50.85 50.10
CA VAL A 8 1.10 -51.10 49.56
C VAL A 8 0.49 -50.05 48.60
N GLU A 9 0.62 -50.38 47.31
CA GLU A 9 -0.45 -50.55 46.29
C GLU A 9 -1.63 -49.58 46.23
N SER A 10 -1.83 -48.93 45.07
CA SER A 10 -3.14 -48.90 44.40
C SER A 10 -3.04 -48.29 43.00
N ASN A 11 -3.19 -49.14 41.98
CA ASN A 11 -3.56 -48.73 40.62
C ASN A 11 -5.01 -48.22 40.63
N SER A 12 -5.21 -46.93 40.89
CA SER A 12 -6.51 -46.30 40.64
C SER A 12 -6.57 -45.68 39.23
N PRO A 13 -7.60 -45.98 38.42
CA PRO A 13 -7.76 -45.51 37.04
C PRO A 13 -8.22 -44.05 36.93
N GLU A 14 -8.07 -43.25 37.99
CA GLU A 14 -8.64 -41.90 38.09
C GLU A 14 -7.72 -40.79 37.57
N ASN A 15 -6.44 -41.08 37.32
CA ASN A 15 -5.51 -40.09 36.74
C ASN A 15 -5.58 -39.98 35.20
N ARG A 16 -6.52 -40.66 34.54
CA ARG A 16 -6.78 -40.51 33.09
C ARG A 16 -7.84 -39.44 32.74
N VAL A 17 -8.42 -38.78 33.73
CA VAL A 17 -9.45 -37.73 33.49
C VAL A 17 -8.87 -36.31 33.59
N ALA A 18 -7.67 -36.12 34.15
CA ALA A 18 -7.02 -34.81 34.23
C ALA A 18 -6.17 -34.42 32.99
N ARG A 19 -6.02 -35.31 32.00
CA ARG A 19 -5.41 -34.99 30.68
C ARG A 19 -6.45 -34.72 29.59
N ARG A 20 -7.64 -34.28 29.99
CA ARG A 20 -8.77 -34.03 29.07
C ARG A 20 -9.32 -32.61 29.23
N ARG A 21 -8.44 -31.60 29.30
CA ARG A 21 -8.79 -30.17 29.19
C ARG A 21 -7.69 -29.31 28.55
N LEU A 22 -7.07 -29.79 27.46
CA LEU A 22 -6.17 -28.98 26.63
C LEU A 22 -6.44 -29.16 25.12
N LEU A 23 -7.71 -29.43 24.76
CA LEU A 23 -8.22 -29.48 23.38
C LEU A 23 -9.66 -28.94 23.31
N GLN A 24 -9.88 -27.74 23.86
CA GLN A 24 -11.06 -26.91 23.56
C GLN A 24 -10.59 -25.50 23.18
N GLY A 25 -9.81 -25.45 22.11
CA GLY A 25 -9.35 -24.23 21.47
C GLY A 25 -9.03 -24.52 20.00
N ALA A 26 -9.96 -25.18 19.31
CA ALA A 26 -9.88 -25.34 17.86
C ALA A 26 -10.33 -24.02 17.22
N ALA A 27 -9.36 -23.18 16.89
CA ALA A 27 -9.38 -22.32 15.71
C ALA A 27 -7.93 -21.97 15.38
N SER A 28 -7.26 -22.89 14.69
CA SER A 28 -6.06 -22.60 13.93
C SER A 28 -6.44 -21.59 12.84
N LEU A 29 -6.22 -20.30 13.08
CA LEU A 29 -6.17 -19.28 12.04
C LEU A 29 -4.69 -18.95 11.75
N PRO A 30 -4.05 -19.57 10.75
CA PRO A 30 -2.88 -18.99 10.11
C PRO A 30 -3.37 -18.06 8.99
N LEU A 31 -3.98 -16.93 9.37
CA LEU A 31 -4.37 -15.84 8.47
C LEU A 31 -4.09 -14.59 9.33
N VAL A 32 -3.03 -13.81 9.16
CA VAL A 32 -2.47 -13.21 7.95
C VAL A 32 -0.99 -12.90 8.23
N MET A 33 -0.06 -13.59 7.57
CA MET A 33 1.38 -13.26 7.55
C MET A 33 1.81 -13.09 6.10
N SER A 34 1.13 -12.21 5.37
CA SER A 34 1.39 -11.98 3.94
C SER A 34 1.18 -10.51 3.52
N ILE A 35 1.47 -9.55 4.41
CA ILE A 35 1.52 -8.10 4.06
C ILE A 35 2.95 -7.53 4.21
N THR A 36 3.98 -8.38 4.19
CA THR A 36 5.37 -7.89 4.22
C THR A 36 6.30 -8.56 3.21
N SER A 37 5.77 -9.25 2.20
CA SER A 37 6.52 -9.41 0.96
C SER A 37 6.50 -8.07 0.21
N ARG A 38 7.20 -7.09 0.77
CA ARG A 38 7.84 -6.06 -0.04
C ARG A 38 8.53 -6.85 -1.16
N PRO A 39 8.31 -6.57 -2.45
CA PRO A 39 9.30 -6.99 -3.44
C PRO A 39 10.63 -6.45 -2.92
N ALA A 40 11.55 -7.34 -2.58
CA ALA A 40 12.89 -6.95 -2.18
C ALA A 40 13.57 -6.50 -3.47
N TRP A 41 13.59 -5.19 -3.71
CA TRP A 41 14.39 -4.58 -4.77
C TRP A 41 15.86 -4.71 -4.35
N ALA A 42 16.43 -5.89 -4.59
CA ALA A 42 17.85 -6.15 -4.54
C ALA A 42 18.42 -5.82 -5.92
N GLY A 43 19.17 -4.72 -6.00
CA GLY A 43 19.88 -4.33 -7.22
C GLY A 43 19.45 -2.95 -7.69
N GLY A 44 20.35 -1.98 -7.54
CA GLY A 44 20.09 -0.59 -7.88
C GLY A 44 19.86 -0.41 -9.37
N ASN A 45 18.93 0.45 -9.73
CA ASN A 45 18.78 1.04 -11.06
C ASN A 45 17.98 2.34 -10.90
N ARG A 46 18.58 3.45 -11.32
CA ARG A 46 18.21 4.79 -10.86
C ARG A 46 17.72 5.67 -12.03
N CYS A 47 16.50 6.19 -11.92
CA CYS A 47 15.92 7.16 -12.87
C CYS A 47 15.96 8.60 -12.29
N SER A 48 17.16 9.16 -12.11
CA SER A 48 17.36 10.59 -11.74
C SER A 48 18.79 11.09 -12.02
N PRO A 49 19.02 12.37 -12.41
CA PRO A 49 20.36 12.96 -12.50
C PRO A 49 21.10 13.02 -11.15
N SER A 50 20.37 13.02 -10.03
CA SER A 50 20.96 13.00 -8.67
C SER A 50 21.43 11.61 -8.24
N ALA A 51 21.21 10.61 -9.08
CA ALA A 51 21.56 9.24 -8.82
C ALA A 51 22.95 8.85 -9.37
N LEU A 52 23.71 9.81 -9.88
CA LEU A 52 25.08 9.62 -10.36
C LEU A 52 26.15 9.52 -9.25
N ALA A 53 25.77 9.63 -7.97
CA ALA A 53 26.77 9.67 -6.89
C ALA A 53 27.08 8.34 -6.20
N SER A 54 26.35 7.24 -6.44
CA SER A 54 26.60 5.98 -5.71
C SER A 54 25.85 4.77 -6.27
N ALA A 55 26.31 4.14 -7.35
CA ALA A 55 26.01 2.72 -7.60
C ALA A 55 26.95 2.15 -8.67
N ASP A 56 27.33 0.90 -8.45
CA ASP A 56 28.40 0.12 -9.06
C ASP A 56 28.11 -0.27 -10.53
N LEU A 57 29.18 -0.38 -11.34
CA LEU A 57 29.19 -0.45 -12.81
C LEU A 57 29.22 -1.89 -13.36
N SER A 58 28.34 -2.79 -12.93
CA SER A 58 28.17 -4.07 -13.64
C SER A 58 26.81 -4.73 -13.41
N GLY A 59 25.90 -4.58 -14.39
CA GLY A 59 24.71 -5.43 -14.47
C GLY A 59 23.49 -4.80 -15.14
N ARG A 60 23.26 -5.21 -16.40
CA ARG A 60 22.01 -5.09 -17.18
C ARG A 60 21.54 -3.67 -17.55
N HIS A 61 21.03 -3.54 -18.78
CA HIS A 61 20.66 -2.28 -19.44
C HIS A 61 19.14 -2.14 -19.52
N ASP A 62 18.45 -2.49 -18.43
CA ASP A 62 17.01 -2.72 -18.44
C ASP A 62 16.41 -1.69 -17.46
N PHE A 63 15.75 -0.66 -18.02
CA PHE A 63 15.25 0.55 -17.33
C PHE A 63 13.86 0.33 -16.67
N GLU A 64 13.56 1.01 -15.54
CA GLU A 64 12.26 0.91 -14.86
C GLU A 64 11.60 2.28 -14.59
N GLY A 65 10.44 2.51 -15.23
CA GLY A 65 9.45 3.54 -14.89
C GLY A 65 9.42 4.79 -15.77
N CYS A 66 8.36 4.96 -16.56
CA CYS A 66 8.05 6.15 -17.34
C CYS A 66 6.81 6.87 -16.76
N GLY A 67 6.94 8.16 -16.44
CA GLY A 67 5.84 8.94 -15.84
C GLY A 67 6.16 10.42 -15.67
N LYS A 68 5.17 11.25 -15.30
CA LYS A 68 5.38 12.63 -14.86
C LYS A 68 5.15 12.73 -13.36
N SER A 69 5.77 13.70 -12.71
CA SER A 69 5.53 13.90 -11.27
C SER A 69 4.06 14.21 -10.99
N ALA A 70 3.57 13.81 -9.82
CA ALA A 70 2.21 14.16 -9.39
C ALA A 70 1.97 15.69 -9.43
N GLY A 71 3.01 16.48 -9.11
CA GLY A 71 2.98 17.93 -9.22
C GLY A 71 2.83 18.46 -10.66
N TYR A 72 3.33 17.75 -11.67
CA TYR A 72 3.06 18.08 -13.06
C TYR A 72 1.57 17.93 -13.37
N TRP A 73 0.97 16.79 -13.02
CA TRP A 73 -0.44 16.51 -13.26
C TRP A 73 -1.37 17.46 -12.50
N ARG A 74 -0.99 17.85 -11.28
CA ARG A 74 -1.68 18.88 -10.49
C ARG A 74 -1.79 20.20 -11.24
N ASN A 75 -0.70 20.64 -11.88
CA ASN A 75 -0.63 21.94 -12.57
C ASN A 75 -1.13 21.88 -14.03
N LYS A 76 -1.25 20.69 -14.60
CA LYS A 76 -1.56 20.45 -16.01
C LYS A 76 -2.77 19.54 -16.20
N GLN A 77 -3.85 19.81 -15.46
CA GLN A 77 -5.10 19.04 -15.54
C GLN A 77 -5.70 18.98 -16.96
N HIS A 78 -5.52 20.03 -17.77
CA HIS A 78 -5.94 20.07 -19.17
C HIS A 78 -5.14 19.15 -20.12
N LEU A 79 -4.03 18.56 -19.64
CA LEU A 79 -3.20 17.60 -20.40
C LEU A 79 -3.41 16.17 -19.94
N TRP A 80 -4.40 15.91 -19.07
CA TRP A 80 -4.71 14.54 -18.66
C TRP A 80 -5.17 13.69 -19.86
N PRO A 81 -4.93 12.37 -19.84
CA PRO A 81 -5.42 11.46 -20.88
C PRO A 81 -6.93 11.61 -21.10
N MET A 82 -7.39 11.50 -22.35
CA MET A 82 -8.80 11.74 -22.71
C MET A 82 -9.80 10.81 -22.00
N ASN A 83 -9.35 9.64 -21.53
CA ASN A 83 -10.17 8.67 -20.82
C ASN A 83 -10.30 8.95 -19.31
N ILE A 84 -9.70 10.03 -18.80
CA ILE A 84 -9.82 10.48 -17.41
C ILE A 84 -10.10 11.97 -17.38
N SER A 85 -11.15 12.38 -16.68
CA SER A 85 -11.44 13.78 -16.43
C SER A 85 -11.03 14.19 -15.02
N PRO A 86 -10.44 15.39 -14.84
CA PRO A 86 -10.31 16.00 -13.52
C PRO A 86 -11.66 16.18 -12.79
N SER A 87 -12.78 16.22 -13.53
CA SER A 87 -14.13 16.32 -12.95
C SER A 87 -14.72 14.98 -12.52
N ASP A 88 -14.05 13.85 -12.77
CA ASP A 88 -14.57 12.55 -12.39
C ASP A 88 -14.64 12.41 -10.86
N ASP A 89 -15.73 11.82 -10.38
CA ASP A 89 -15.95 11.59 -8.96
C ASP A 89 -14.91 10.60 -8.40
N PHE A 90 -14.23 10.99 -7.33
CA PHE A 90 -13.16 10.19 -6.75
C PHE A 90 -13.69 8.85 -6.21
N VAL A 91 -14.79 8.89 -5.46
CA VAL A 91 -15.35 7.70 -4.80
C VAL A 91 -15.90 6.70 -5.82
N SER A 92 -16.43 7.17 -6.95
CA SER A 92 -16.87 6.30 -8.05
C SER A 92 -15.73 5.46 -8.65
N ILE A 93 -14.51 6.00 -8.68
CA ILE A 93 -13.33 5.31 -9.24
C ILE A 93 -12.67 4.45 -8.17
N PHE A 94 -12.29 5.07 -7.05
CA PHE A 94 -11.46 4.47 -6.03
C PHE A 94 -12.26 3.66 -5.00
N GLY A 95 -13.56 3.92 -4.85
CA GLY A 95 -14.38 3.34 -3.80
C GLY A 95 -14.33 4.16 -2.51
N ALA A 96 -15.22 3.83 -1.58
CA ALA A 96 -15.34 4.51 -0.29
C ALA A 96 -14.42 3.87 0.75
N VAL A 97 -13.57 4.69 1.39
CA VAL A 97 -12.75 4.27 2.53
C VAL A 97 -13.22 5.04 3.77
N PRO A 98 -13.81 4.36 4.78
CA PRO A 98 -14.20 5.01 6.03
C PRO A 98 -12.97 5.31 6.90
N TYR A 99 -12.90 6.54 7.39
CA TYR A 99 -11.86 7.01 8.30
C TYR A 99 -12.40 8.13 9.21
N ASN A 100 -12.21 8.01 10.52
CA ASN A 100 -12.62 8.98 11.52
C ASN A 100 -14.11 9.40 11.37
N GLY A 101 -14.98 8.40 11.14
CA GLY A 101 -16.42 8.59 10.99
C GLY A 101 -16.87 9.27 9.69
N LYS A 102 -15.98 9.43 8.70
CA LYS A 102 -16.27 10.01 7.37
C LYS A 102 -15.73 9.10 6.27
N VAL A 103 -16.19 9.30 5.03
CA VAL A 103 -15.57 8.67 3.86
C VAL A 103 -14.48 9.60 3.31
N LEU A 104 -13.29 9.05 3.07
CA LEU A 104 -12.18 9.81 2.50
C LEU A 104 -12.56 10.35 1.11
N TYR A 105 -12.34 11.65 0.90
CA TYR A 105 -12.58 12.36 -0.37
C TYR A 105 -14.02 12.30 -0.89
N GLU A 106 -14.99 12.02 -0.01
CA GLU A 106 -16.40 12.01 -0.39
C GLU A 106 -16.85 13.35 -1.00
N GLY A 107 -17.51 13.28 -2.16
CA GLY A 107 -18.00 14.44 -2.90
C GLY A 107 -16.91 15.27 -3.57
N SER A 108 -15.67 14.80 -3.60
CA SER A 108 -14.56 15.46 -4.31
C SER A 108 -14.29 14.78 -5.65
N SER A 109 -13.93 15.59 -6.65
CA SER A 109 -13.43 15.13 -7.94
C SER A 109 -11.92 14.80 -7.90
N LEU A 110 -11.42 14.04 -8.87
CA LEU A 110 -9.97 13.76 -9.00
C LEU A 110 -9.12 15.04 -9.02
N GLY A 111 -9.59 16.06 -9.73
CA GLY A 111 -8.95 17.35 -9.88
C GLY A 111 -8.91 18.16 -8.59
N GLU A 112 -9.90 18.01 -7.71
CA GLU A 112 -9.87 18.60 -6.37
C GLU A 112 -8.92 17.82 -5.45
N VAL A 113 -8.98 16.49 -5.48
CA VAL A 113 -8.16 15.63 -4.62
C VAL A 113 -6.66 15.80 -4.88
N ILE A 114 -6.24 15.92 -6.14
CA ILE A 114 -4.82 16.16 -6.47
C ILE A 114 -4.32 17.55 -6.02
N LEU A 115 -5.22 18.50 -5.76
CA LEU A 115 -4.87 19.84 -5.27
C LEU A 115 -4.72 19.88 -3.75
N LEU A 116 -5.20 18.87 -3.03
CA LEU A 116 -5.07 18.78 -1.58
C LEU A 116 -3.58 18.61 -1.21
N SER A 117 -3.08 19.50 -0.35
CA SER A 117 -1.75 19.41 0.24
C SER A 117 -1.87 19.60 1.75
N GLY A 118 -1.39 18.63 2.51
CA GLY A 118 -1.61 18.47 3.94
C GLY A 118 -0.61 19.22 4.81
N ASN A 119 -0.85 20.52 4.94
CA ASN A 119 -0.36 21.33 6.07
C ASN A 119 -1.54 21.76 6.95
N SER A 120 -2.49 20.87 7.25
CA SER A 120 -3.51 21.14 8.27
C SER A 120 -2.97 20.76 9.65
N PRO A 121 -2.78 21.72 10.57
CA PRO A 121 -2.44 21.40 11.95
C PRO A 121 -3.69 20.81 12.62
N GLY A 122 -3.63 19.54 13.04
CA GLY A 122 -4.62 18.94 13.95
C GLY A 122 -5.59 17.90 13.38
N GLY A 123 -5.40 17.38 12.16
CA GLY A 123 -6.20 16.27 11.63
C GLY A 123 -5.32 15.38 10.76
N GLY A 124 -5.38 14.06 10.96
CA GLY A 124 -4.45 13.07 10.39
C GLY A 124 -4.10 13.27 8.92
N ASN A 125 -2.82 13.03 8.61
CA ASN A 125 -2.08 13.24 7.35
C ASN A 125 -2.66 12.57 6.08
N LEU A 126 -3.86 11.99 6.11
CA LEU A 126 -4.42 11.26 4.97
C LEU A 126 -4.70 12.15 3.76
N MET A 127 -4.93 13.45 3.95
CA MET A 127 -5.08 14.41 2.85
C MET A 127 -3.81 14.53 1.99
N ASN A 128 -2.65 14.12 2.51
CA ASN A 128 -1.40 14.05 1.74
C ASN A 128 -1.34 12.87 0.77
N LEU A 129 -2.26 11.90 0.87
CA LEU A 129 -2.32 10.77 -0.07
C LEU A 129 -2.87 11.20 -1.44
N GLY A 130 -3.74 12.22 -1.50
CA GLY A 130 -4.47 12.60 -2.71
C GLY A 130 -3.54 12.94 -3.88
N LEU A 131 -2.51 13.76 -3.63
CA LEU A 131 -1.54 14.15 -4.65
C LEU A 131 -0.81 12.94 -5.29
N PRO A 132 -0.08 12.11 -4.52
CA PRO A 132 0.59 10.94 -5.09
C PRO A 132 -0.38 9.91 -5.68
N LEU A 133 -1.54 9.71 -5.06
CA LEU A 133 -2.52 8.74 -5.52
C LEU A 133 -3.08 9.08 -6.90
N VAL A 134 -3.61 10.30 -7.05
CA VAL A 134 -4.18 10.74 -8.32
C VAL A 134 -3.07 10.90 -9.36
N GLY A 135 -1.89 11.40 -8.98
CA GLY A 135 -0.75 11.49 -9.88
C GLY A 135 -0.33 10.13 -10.46
N ALA A 136 -0.29 9.10 -9.61
CA ALA A 136 0.05 7.74 -10.03
C ALA A 136 -1.03 7.17 -10.94
N PHE A 137 -2.31 7.38 -10.61
CA PHE A 137 -3.43 6.92 -11.43
C PHE A 137 -3.42 7.54 -12.83
N VAL A 138 -3.17 8.85 -12.93
CA VAL A 138 -3.05 9.54 -14.21
C VAL A 138 -1.82 9.02 -14.99
N ASN A 139 -0.68 8.80 -14.33
CA ASN A 139 0.49 8.19 -14.96
C ASN A 139 0.20 6.80 -15.52
N ALA A 140 -0.46 5.94 -14.76
CA ALA A 140 -0.77 4.58 -15.19
C ALA A 140 -1.66 4.53 -16.43
N ASN A 141 -2.49 5.56 -16.64
CA ASN A 141 -3.32 5.69 -17.83
C ASN A 141 -2.61 6.39 -18.99
N ALA A 142 -1.72 7.35 -18.70
CA ALA A 142 -0.94 8.06 -19.70
C ALA A 142 0.19 7.20 -20.28
N PHE A 143 0.78 6.36 -19.43
CA PHE A 143 1.96 5.54 -19.72
C PHE A 143 1.73 4.12 -19.22
N PRO A 144 0.76 3.37 -19.79
CA PRO A 144 0.55 1.99 -19.37
C PRO A 144 1.82 1.15 -19.64
N PRO A 145 2.13 0.17 -18.78
CA PRO A 145 3.16 -0.81 -19.09
C PRO A 145 2.71 -1.67 -20.27
N ASP A 146 3.43 -1.61 -21.39
CA ASP A 146 3.19 -2.41 -22.61
C ASP A 146 4.31 -3.44 -22.83
N ASP A 147 4.05 -4.48 -23.64
CA ASP A 147 4.93 -5.61 -23.99
C ASP A 147 6.22 -5.22 -24.77
N GLY A 148 6.99 -4.25 -24.27
CA GLY A 148 8.25 -3.80 -24.85
C GLY A 148 8.58 -2.33 -24.67
N ARG A 149 7.76 -1.54 -23.96
CA ARG A 149 8.09 -0.15 -23.58
C ARG A 149 8.01 0.01 -22.06
N PRO A 150 9.02 0.62 -21.43
CA PRO A 150 8.90 0.96 -20.02
C PRO A 150 7.71 1.92 -19.86
N GLY A 151 6.75 1.53 -19.01
CA GLY A 151 5.59 2.33 -18.64
C GLY A 151 5.69 2.75 -17.18
N PHE A 152 4.62 3.32 -16.64
CA PHE A 152 4.47 3.51 -15.21
C PHE A 152 4.50 2.12 -14.52
N PRO A 153 5.17 1.96 -13.37
CA PRO A 153 5.38 0.64 -12.76
C PRO A 153 4.09 -0.03 -12.24
N TYR A 154 2.98 0.70 -12.20
CA TYR A 154 1.67 0.18 -11.78
C TYR A 154 0.63 0.43 -12.87
N THR A 155 -0.32 -0.49 -12.98
CA THR A 155 -1.54 -0.29 -13.76
C THR A 155 -2.55 0.56 -12.98
N ALA A 156 -3.51 1.13 -13.71
CA ALA A 156 -4.59 1.92 -13.09
C ALA A 156 -5.40 1.07 -12.09
N THR A 157 -5.64 -0.20 -12.42
CA THR A 157 -6.36 -1.16 -11.58
C THR A 157 -5.60 -1.46 -10.29
N GLU A 158 -4.29 -1.72 -10.36
CA GLU A 158 -3.48 -1.97 -9.16
C GLU A 158 -3.50 -0.78 -8.20
N ILE A 159 -3.47 0.45 -8.71
CA ILE A 159 -3.53 1.66 -7.87
C ILE A 159 -4.89 1.78 -7.18
N VAL A 160 -5.98 1.51 -7.89
CA VAL A 160 -7.33 1.49 -7.32
C VAL A 160 -7.44 0.40 -6.25
N ASP A 161 -6.92 -0.79 -6.50
CA ASP A 161 -6.97 -1.91 -5.55
C ASP A 161 -6.12 -1.65 -4.31
N MET A 162 -4.93 -1.05 -4.47
CA MET A 162 -4.10 -0.61 -3.34
C MET A 162 -4.83 0.39 -2.43
N TYR A 163 -5.59 1.33 -3.02
CA TYR A 163 -6.42 2.25 -2.22
C TYR A 163 -7.58 1.54 -1.52
N ARG A 164 -8.27 0.63 -2.21
CA ARG A 164 -9.39 -0.13 -1.64
C ARG A 164 -9.00 -1.00 -0.46
N GLN A 165 -7.78 -1.50 -0.43
CA GLN A 165 -7.25 -2.23 0.73
C GLN A 165 -7.28 -1.39 2.02
N LEU A 166 -7.29 -0.06 1.93
CA LEU A 166 -7.46 0.80 3.12
C LEU A 166 -8.84 0.62 3.78
N ALA A 167 -9.88 0.29 3.02
CA ALA A 167 -11.21 -0.01 3.57
C ALA A 167 -11.18 -1.31 4.38
N ASP A 168 -10.46 -2.34 3.91
CA ASP A 168 -10.28 -3.60 4.63
C ASP A 168 -9.48 -3.38 5.93
N VAL A 169 -8.45 -2.55 5.87
CA VAL A 169 -7.67 -2.13 7.06
C VAL A 169 -8.57 -1.40 8.06
N SER A 170 -9.47 -0.53 7.58
CA SER A 170 -10.42 0.20 8.43
C SER A 170 -11.35 -0.74 9.18
N ALA A 171 -11.86 -1.78 8.51
CA ALA A 171 -12.76 -2.75 9.11
C ALA A 171 -12.13 -3.59 10.24
N ILE A 172 -10.81 -3.79 10.21
CA ILE A 172 -10.11 -4.72 11.11
C ILE A 172 -9.27 -3.99 12.18
N GLY A 173 -8.61 -2.89 11.80
CA GLY A 173 -7.59 -2.22 12.62
C GLY A 173 -7.95 -0.82 13.11
N GLY A 174 -9.08 -0.26 12.67
CA GLY A 174 -9.49 1.11 13.00
C GLY A 174 -8.60 2.20 12.39
N ASP A 175 -8.87 3.45 12.77
CA ASP A 175 -8.31 4.64 12.10
C ASP A 175 -6.77 4.70 12.11
N GLU A 176 -6.13 4.29 13.20
CA GLU A 176 -4.67 4.34 13.30
C GLU A 176 -3.98 3.37 12.32
N ALA A 177 -4.57 2.19 12.12
CA ALA A 177 -4.08 1.23 11.13
C ALA A 177 -4.25 1.78 9.70
N VAL A 178 -5.39 2.42 9.42
CA VAL A 178 -5.65 3.07 8.13
C VAL A 178 -4.65 4.20 7.87
N ARG A 179 -4.38 5.03 8.89
CA ARG A 179 -3.39 6.11 8.79
C ARG A 179 -2.03 5.58 8.37
N LYS A 180 -1.54 4.53 9.04
CA LYS A 180 -0.25 3.93 8.72
C LYS A 180 -0.23 3.30 7.33
N ALA A 181 -1.26 2.53 6.97
CA ALA A 181 -1.35 1.90 5.65
C ALA A 181 -1.39 2.93 4.52
N ALA A 182 -2.06 4.06 4.73
CA ALA A 182 -2.10 5.15 3.77
C ALA A 182 -0.80 5.94 3.68
N GLU A 183 -0.04 6.06 4.78
CA GLU A 183 1.33 6.61 4.76
C GLU A 183 2.26 5.70 3.93
N ASP A 184 2.19 4.38 4.14
CA ASP A 184 2.95 3.41 3.36
C ASP A 184 2.56 3.46 1.86
N LEU A 185 1.27 3.58 1.55
CA LEU A 185 0.77 3.74 0.19
C LEU A 185 1.25 5.04 -0.45
N LYS A 186 1.13 6.15 0.29
CA LYS A 186 1.59 7.47 -0.16
C LYS A 186 3.07 7.41 -0.55
N ASP A 187 3.92 6.86 0.32
CA ASP A 187 5.36 6.79 0.06
C ASP A 187 5.69 5.88 -1.13
N THR A 188 4.95 4.78 -1.30
CA THR A 188 5.06 3.89 -2.46
C THR A 188 4.74 4.62 -3.77
N LEU A 189 3.64 5.38 -3.80
CA LEU A 189 3.20 6.11 -4.99
C LEU A 189 4.04 7.36 -5.26
N ASP A 190 4.51 8.05 -4.21
CA ASP A 190 5.47 9.15 -4.35
C ASP A 190 6.78 8.66 -4.96
N ALA A 191 7.30 7.51 -4.53
CA ALA A 191 8.50 6.92 -5.12
C ALA A 191 8.29 6.65 -6.62
N ALA A 192 7.16 6.04 -6.98
CA ALA A 192 6.83 5.72 -8.37
C ALA A 192 6.62 6.97 -9.25
N ASN A 193 5.90 7.98 -8.76
CA ASN A 193 5.68 9.24 -9.48
C ASN A 193 6.96 10.04 -9.73
N ASN A 194 8.01 9.79 -8.95
CA ASN A 194 9.30 10.46 -9.07
C ASN A 194 10.33 9.65 -9.88
N MET A 195 9.95 8.50 -10.45
CA MET A 195 10.75 7.79 -11.45
C MET A 195 10.54 8.47 -12.82
N TYR A 196 11.46 9.37 -13.20
CA TYR A 196 11.43 10.07 -14.49
C TYR A 196 12.65 9.69 -15.33
N ASP A 197 12.43 9.24 -16.56
CA ASP A 197 13.51 8.79 -17.47
C ASP A 197 14.05 9.89 -18.41
N GLY A 198 13.42 11.08 -18.46
CA GLY A 198 13.82 12.17 -19.36
C GLY A 198 13.62 11.91 -20.86
N LEU A 199 13.21 10.70 -21.25
CA LEU A 199 13.11 10.23 -22.64
C LEU A 199 11.67 9.89 -23.04
N THR A 200 10.74 9.85 -22.09
CA THR A 200 9.32 9.63 -22.37
C THR A 200 8.76 10.75 -23.25
N ASN A 201 8.70 10.50 -24.55
CA ASN A 201 7.99 11.32 -25.52
C ASN A 201 6.49 11.14 -25.30
N TRP A 202 5.76 12.26 -25.30
CA TRP A 202 4.30 12.27 -25.35
C TRP A 202 3.85 11.62 -26.67
N PRO A 203 2.82 10.75 -26.69
CA PRO A 203 2.21 10.32 -27.95
C PRO A 203 1.63 11.51 -28.72
#